data_AF-A0A1M6GXP0-F1
#
_entry.id   AF-A0A1M6GXP0-F1
#
_cell.length_a   1.000
_cell.length_b   1.000
_cell.length_c   1.000
_cell.angle_alpha   90.00
_cell.angle_beta   90.00
_cell.angle_gamma   90.00
#
_symmetry.space_group_name_H-M   'P 1'
#
loop_
_entity.id
_entity.type
_entity.pdbx_description
1 polymer ?
#
loop_
_entity_poly.entity_id
_entity_poly.type
_entity_poly.pdbx_seq_one_letter_code
_entity_poly.pdbx_strand_id
1 'polypeptide(L)'
;MEQKKKYQHNGGRKPKLDPRTHRYSLNLDDVENAKFLAFYDQSGYKVKAHFIKNCIFGKSFKVLRIDKSKVDYYIQLSQLFSQFRSIGILYNQTVKELHSNFSEKKALALLYKLEHYTVELVKTNQQIIVLTKQFEASYKEEGIISVEK
;
A
#
# COMPACT_ATOMS: atom_id res chain seq x y z
N MET A 1 33.39 13.36 -5.22
CA MET A 1 33.72 13.76 -6.60
C MET A 1 34.21 15.19 -6.59
N GLU A 2 35.49 15.39 -6.91
CA GLU A 2 36.24 16.64 -6.78
C GLU A 2 35.65 17.81 -7.58
N GLN A 3 35.59 18.99 -6.96
CA GLN A 3 35.32 20.25 -7.65
C GLN A 3 36.59 20.75 -8.33
N LYS A 4 36.72 20.55 -9.64
CA LYS A 4 37.77 21.20 -10.45
C LYS A 4 37.54 22.72 -10.47
N LYS A 5 38.40 23.48 -9.79
CA LYS A 5 38.47 24.95 -9.87
C LYS A 5 38.79 25.37 -11.32
N LYS A 6 37.82 25.93 -12.03
CA LYS A 6 38.04 26.60 -13.31
C LYS A 6 38.38 28.07 -13.05
N TYR A 7 39.57 28.49 -13.48
CA TYR A 7 40.05 29.86 -13.44
C TYR A 7 39.05 30.82 -14.09
N GLN A 8 38.60 31.83 -13.35
CA GLN A 8 37.63 32.82 -13.83
C GLN A 8 38.37 33.92 -14.61
N HIS A 9 38.01 34.09 -15.89
CA HIS A 9 38.37 35.28 -16.64
C HIS A 9 37.54 36.45 -16.09
N ASN A 10 38.16 37.58 -15.75
CA ASN A 10 37.55 38.75 -15.10
C ASN A 10 36.53 39.52 -15.98
N GLY A 11 36.03 38.93 -17.05
CA GLY A 11 35.02 39.51 -17.94
C GLY A 11 33.74 38.68 -17.94
N GLY A 12 32.60 39.31 -17.68
CA GLY A 12 31.28 38.72 -17.83
C GLY A 12 30.46 38.62 -16.52
N ARG A 13 29.21 38.18 -16.67
CA ARG A 13 28.28 38.00 -15.54
C ARG A 13 28.81 36.91 -14.62
N LYS A 14 28.91 37.22 -13.31
CA LYS A 14 29.29 36.25 -12.29
C LYS A 14 28.42 34.98 -12.41
N PRO A 15 29.03 33.78 -12.50
CA PRO A 15 28.29 32.53 -12.62
C PRO A 15 27.40 32.32 -11.39
N LYS A 16 26.21 31.76 -11.60
CA LYS A 16 25.30 31.39 -10.51
C LYS A 16 25.91 30.24 -9.70
N LEU A 17 25.67 30.22 -8.39
CA LEU A 17 26.09 29.15 -7.48
C LEU A 17 25.60 27.78 -7.96
N ASP A 18 24.31 27.67 -8.31
CA ASP A 18 23.71 26.45 -8.85
C ASP A 18 23.11 26.66 -10.25
N PRO A 19 23.90 26.47 -11.33
CA PRO A 19 23.37 26.54 -12.68
C PRO A 19 22.51 25.30 -12.99
N ARG A 20 21.35 25.52 -13.63
CA ARG A 20 20.53 24.42 -14.17
C ARG A 20 21.18 23.89 -15.45
N THR A 21 22.01 22.85 -15.33
CA THR A 21 22.81 22.27 -16.42
C THR A 21 22.11 21.14 -17.17
N HIS A 22 21.23 20.39 -16.50
CA HIS A 22 20.55 19.24 -17.10
C HIS A 22 19.22 19.64 -17.75
N ARG A 23 19.06 19.32 -19.04
CA ARG A 23 17.82 19.54 -19.80
C ARG A 23 17.25 18.20 -20.25
N TYR A 24 15.98 17.97 -19.93
CA TYR A 24 15.20 16.82 -20.40
C TYR A 24 14.06 17.34 -21.27
N SER A 25 13.92 16.80 -22.48
CA SER A 25 12.80 17.08 -23.38
C SER A 25 11.76 15.97 -23.26
N LEU A 26 10.49 16.36 -23.18
CA LEU A 26 9.33 15.47 -23.25
C LEU A 26 8.60 15.73 -24.57
N ASN A 27 8.25 14.65 -25.26
CA ASN A 27 7.37 14.69 -26.42
C ASN A 27 6.00 14.21 -25.94
N LEU A 28 4.93 14.90 -26.37
CA LEU A 28 3.55 14.58 -26.00
C LEU A 28 2.76 14.30 -27.27
N ASP A 29 1.87 13.32 -27.21
CA ASP A 29 0.87 13.08 -28.25
C ASP A 29 -0.26 14.13 -28.14
N ASP A 30 -1.08 14.28 -29.19
CA ASP A 30 -2.11 15.33 -29.25
C ASP A 30 -3.10 15.28 -28.07
N VAL A 31 -3.49 14.07 -27.65
CA VAL A 31 -4.40 13.86 -26.50
C VAL A 31 -3.73 14.25 -25.18
N GLU A 32 -2.44 13.96 -25.03
CA GLU A 32 -1.68 14.29 -23.83
C GLU A 32 -1.40 15.79 -23.74
N ASN A 33 -1.12 16.43 -24.88
CA ASN A 33 -0.92 17.86 -24.98
C ASN A 33 -2.20 18.65 -24.63
N ALA A 34 -3.38 18.18 -25.10
CA ALA A 34 -4.66 18.79 -24.73
C ALA A 34 -4.90 18.76 -23.20
N LYS A 35 -4.63 17.61 -22.57
CA LYS A 35 -4.72 17.46 -21.11
C LYS A 35 -3.70 18.35 -20.38
N PHE A 36 -2.47 18.43 -20.89
CA PHE A 36 -1.42 19.27 -20.33
C PHE A 36 -1.80 20.75 -20.34
N LEU A 37 -2.34 21.26 -21.46
CA LEU A 37 -2.79 22.65 -21.58
C LEU A 37 -3.92 22.97 -20.61
N ALA A 38 -4.91 22.09 -20.48
CA ALA A 38 -6.01 22.25 -19.52
C ALA A 38 -5.49 22.39 -18.07
N PHE A 39 -4.53 21.55 -17.66
CA PHE A 39 -3.94 21.66 -16.33
C PHE A 39 -3.05 22.89 -16.17
N TYR A 40 -2.37 23.33 -17.23
CA TYR A 40 -1.54 24.52 -17.21
C TYR A 40 -2.38 25.78 -17.02
N ASP A 41 -3.48 25.92 -17.76
CA ASP A 41 -4.36 27.09 -17.67
C ASP A 41 -5.01 27.21 -16.29
N GLN A 42 -5.40 26.08 -15.69
CA GLN A 42 -5.93 26.03 -14.32
C GLN A 42 -4.88 26.40 -13.25
N SER A 43 -3.60 26.19 -13.53
CA SER A 43 -2.51 26.34 -12.54
C SER A 43 -2.01 27.77 -12.34
N GLY A 44 -2.32 28.69 -13.28
CA GLY A 44 -1.94 30.10 -13.20
C GLY A 44 -0.43 30.38 -13.34
N TYR A 45 0.39 29.41 -13.73
CA TYR A 45 1.82 29.62 -13.96
C TYR A 45 2.07 30.42 -15.24
N LYS A 46 3.08 31.31 -15.22
CA LYS A 46 3.48 32.09 -16.39
C LYS A 46 4.37 31.33 -17.38
N VAL A 47 4.98 30.23 -16.93
CA VAL A 47 5.97 29.47 -17.71
C VAL A 47 5.73 27.96 -17.57
N LYS A 48 5.52 27.28 -18.69
CA LYS A 48 5.28 25.82 -18.77
C LYS A 48 6.33 24.97 -18.07
N ALA A 49 7.62 25.32 -18.17
CA ALA A 49 8.70 24.59 -17.51
C ALA A 49 8.63 24.65 -15.96
N HIS A 50 8.14 25.76 -15.41
CA HIS A 50 7.95 25.88 -13.96
C HIS A 50 6.76 25.04 -13.48
N PHE A 51 5.70 25.00 -14.28
CA PHE A 51 4.57 24.10 -14.04
C PHE A 51 5.00 22.63 -14.04
N ILE A 52 5.75 22.19 -15.06
CA ILE A 52 6.28 20.81 -15.13
C ILE A 52 7.18 20.51 -13.93
N LYS A 53 8.09 21.43 -13.57
CA LYS A 53 8.96 21.24 -12.40
C LYS A 53 8.14 21.12 -11.11
N ASN A 54 7.09 21.90 -10.92
CA ASN A 54 6.23 21.80 -9.74
C ASN A 54 5.27 20.60 -9.80
N CYS A 55 4.90 20.10 -10.97
CA CYS A 55 4.19 18.82 -11.07
C CYS A 55 5.08 17.64 -10.67
N ILE A 56 6.36 17.65 -11.08
CA ILE A 56 7.32 16.57 -10.78
C ILE A 56 7.83 16.65 -9.34
N PHE A 57 8.13 17.85 -8.85
CA PHE A 57 8.81 18.06 -7.56
C PHE A 57 7.99 18.83 -6.51
N GLY A 58 6.91 19.50 -6.90
CA GLY A 58 6.09 20.34 -6.02
C GLY A 58 4.88 19.62 -5.43
N LYS A 59 4.34 18.61 -6.12
CA LYS A 59 3.50 17.58 -5.48
C LYS A 59 4.45 16.54 -4.93
N SER A 60 4.29 16.14 -3.67
CA SER A 60 5.01 14.99 -3.10
C SER A 60 4.62 13.75 -3.89
N PHE A 61 5.32 13.47 -4.99
CA PHE A 61 5.16 12.22 -5.71
C PHE A 61 5.88 11.16 -4.88
N LYS A 62 5.21 10.69 -3.83
CA LYS A 62 5.55 9.42 -3.22
C LYS A 62 5.26 8.40 -4.31
N VAL A 63 6.31 7.88 -4.94
CA VAL A 63 6.23 6.69 -5.80
C VAL A 63 5.77 5.57 -4.87
N LEU A 64 4.47 5.47 -4.64
CA LEU A 64 3.88 4.30 -4.01
C LEU A 64 4.00 3.21 -5.06
N ARG A 65 5.07 2.42 -4.99
CA ARG A 65 5.05 1.06 -5.53
C ARG A 65 4.00 0.32 -4.71
N ILE A 66 2.74 0.46 -5.13
CA ILE A 66 1.65 -0.31 -4.58
C ILE A 66 1.90 -1.73 -5.07
N ASP A 67 2.53 -2.54 -4.23
CA ASP A 67 2.43 -3.99 -4.38
C ASP A 67 0.95 -4.32 -4.24
N LYS A 68 0.30 -4.57 -5.37
CA LYS A 68 -1.11 -4.96 -5.44
C LYS A 68 -1.38 -6.14 -4.51
N SER A 69 -0.41 -7.06 -4.43
CA SER A 69 -0.38 -8.21 -3.52
C SER A 69 -0.52 -7.84 -2.04
N LYS A 70 0.03 -6.70 -1.59
CA LYS A 70 -0.09 -6.25 -0.18
C LYS A 70 -1.49 -5.77 0.12
N VAL A 71 -2.06 -4.98 -0.79
CA VAL A 71 -3.44 -4.48 -0.66
C VAL A 71 -4.42 -5.65 -0.67
N ASP A 72 -4.24 -6.59 -1.59
CA ASP A 72 -5.08 -7.78 -1.70
C ASP A 72 -4.99 -8.65 -0.42
N TYR A 73 -3.79 -8.81 0.15
CA TYR A 73 -3.59 -9.52 1.42
C TYR A 73 -4.34 -8.87 2.59
N TYR A 74 -4.23 -7.55 2.75
CA TYR A 74 -4.97 -6.83 3.80
C TYR A 74 -6.50 -6.92 3.62
N ILE A 75 -6.99 -6.88 2.39
CA ILE A 75 -8.42 -7.05 2.08
C ILE A 75 -8.87 -8.46 2.49
N GLN A 76 -8.12 -9.49 2.10
CA GLN A 76 -8.45 -10.88 2.46
C GLN A 76 -8.43 -11.11 3.98
N LEU A 77 -7.44 -10.57 4.69
CA LEU A 77 -7.37 -10.67 6.14
C LEU A 77 -8.56 -9.97 6.83
N SER A 78 -8.96 -8.81 6.32
CA SER A 78 -10.12 -8.07 6.83
C SER A 78 -11.44 -8.82 6.58
N GLN A 79 -11.59 -9.43 5.40
CA GLN A 79 -12.73 -10.28 5.07
C GLN A 79 -12.80 -11.51 5.98
N LEU A 80 -11.67 -12.17 6.20
CA LEU A 80 -11.56 -13.31 7.11
C LEU A 80 -12.00 -12.93 8.54
N PHE A 81 -11.58 -11.76 9.03
CA PHE A 81 -12.00 -11.28 10.35
C PHE A 81 -13.51 -11.05 10.46
N SER A 82 -14.13 -10.51 9.40
CA SER A 82 -15.60 -10.36 9.33
C SER A 82 -16.33 -11.70 9.37
N GLN A 83 -15.81 -12.70 8.67
CA GLN A 83 -16.33 -14.07 8.70
C GLN A 83 -16.22 -14.67 10.10
N PHE A 84 -15.10 -14.48 10.80
CA PHE A 84 -14.94 -14.94 12.19
C PHE A 84 -15.97 -14.37 13.15
N ARG A 85 -16.23 -13.06 13.07
CA ARG A 85 -17.27 -12.44 13.87
C ARG A 85 -18.64 -13.04 13.59
N SER A 86 -18.93 -13.32 12.33
CA SER A 86 -20.21 -13.95 11.91
C SER A 86 -20.36 -15.37 12.46
N ILE A 87 -19.29 -16.17 12.42
CA ILE A 87 -19.25 -17.51 13.03
C ILE A 87 -19.53 -17.42 14.54
N GLY A 88 -18.94 -16.45 15.24
CA GLY A 88 -19.19 -16.26 16.69
C GLY A 88 -20.64 -15.91 17.01
N ILE A 89 -21.29 -15.10 16.18
CA ILE A 89 -22.72 -14.79 16.32
C ILE A 89 -23.56 -16.05 16.11
N LEU A 90 -23.28 -16.80 15.03
CA LEU A 90 -23.99 -18.03 14.70
C LEU A 90 -23.81 -19.09 15.80
N TYR A 91 -22.60 -19.23 16.34
CA TYR A 91 -22.33 -20.13 17.46
C TYR A 91 -23.24 -19.86 18.66
N ASN A 92 -23.31 -18.59 19.10
CA ASN A 92 -24.16 -18.19 20.21
C ASN A 92 -25.64 -18.47 19.92
N GLN A 93 -26.08 -18.25 18.69
CA GLN A 93 -27.45 -18.55 18.28
C GLN A 93 -27.71 -20.05 18.32
N THR A 94 -26.85 -20.88 17.73
CA THR A 94 -26.99 -22.34 17.71
C THR A 94 -27.05 -22.92 19.12
N VAL A 95 -26.22 -22.45 20.05
CA VAL A 95 -26.25 -22.90 21.46
C VAL A 95 -27.56 -22.52 22.15
N LYS A 96 -28.09 -21.32 21.91
CA LYS A 96 -29.40 -20.90 22.46
C LYS A 96 -30.56 -21.74 21.91
N GLU A 97 -30.54 -22.01 20.61
CA GLU A 97 -31.53 -22.85 19.93
C GLU A 97 -31.48 -24.30 20.43
N LEU A 98 -30.27 -24.86 20.59
CA LEU A 98 -30.04 -26.18 21.15
C LEU A 98 -30.62 -26.31 22.55
N HIS A 99 -30.40 -25.32 23.40
CA HIS A 99 -30.92 -25.31 24.77
C HIS A 99 -32.45 -25.20 24.82
N SER A 100 -33.08 -24.50 23.88
CA SER A 100 -34.51 -24.20 23.93
C SER A 100 -35.39 -25.26 23.25
N ASN A 101 -34.90 -25.88 22.17
CA ASN A 101 -35.73 -26.69 21.26
C ASN A 101 -35.43 -28.19 21.28
N PHE A 102 -34.37 -28.65 21.93
CA PHE A 102 -33.96 -30.06 21.94
C PHE A 102 -33.97 -30.66 23.34
N SER A 103 -34.22 -31.98 23.42
CA SER A 103 -34.01 -32.72 24.66
C SER A 103 -32.52 -32.82 24.99
N GLU A 104 -32.18 -32.87 26.28
CA GLU A 104 -30.79 -32.82 26.78
C GLU A 104 -29.86 -33.80 26.05
N LYS A 105 -30.29 -35.05 25.84
CA LYS A 105 -29.47 -36.05 25.13
C LYS A 105 -29.14 -35.65 23.69
N LYS A 106 -30.09 -35.04 22.97
CA LYS A 106 -29.90 -34.60 21.58
C LYS A 106 -29.07 -33.31 21.53
N ALA A 107 -29.32 -32.38 22.46
CA ALA A 107 -28.55 -31.15 22.58
C ALA A 107 -27.07 -31.46 22.84
N LEU A 108 -26.79 -32.37 23.76
CA LEU A 108 -25.44 -32.77 24.15
C LEU A 108 -24.68 -33.47 23.00
N ALA A 109 -25.36 -34.32 22.22
CA ALA A 109 -24.78 -34.92 21.02
C ALA A 109 -24.41 -33.89 19.94
N LEU A 110 -25.22 -32.84 19.78
CA LEU A 110 -24.95 -31.76 18.83
C LEU A 110 -23.86 -30.80 19.34
N LEU A 111 -23.79 -30.56 20.65
CA LEU A 111 -22.73 -29.78 21.27
C LEU A 111 -21.35 -30.43 21.09
N TYR A 112 -21.23 -31.76 21.22
CA TYR A 112 -19.96 -32.45 20.94
C TYR A 112 -19.50 -32.28 19.49
N LYS A 113 -20.43 -32.28 18.52
CA LYS A 113 -20.08 -31.99 17.12
C LYS A 113 -19.62 -30.54 16.95
N LEU A 114 -20.31 -29.61 17.60
CA LEU A 114 -19.97 -28.18 17.57
C LEU A 114 -18.58 -27.93 18.17
N GLU A 115 -18.25 -28.60 19.28
CA GLU A 115 -16.93 -28.57 19.90
C GLU A 115 -15.86 -29.08 18.92
N HIS A 116 -16.10 -30.21 18.26
CA HIS A 116 -15.16 -30.76 17.27
C HIS A 116 -14.86 -29.75 16.15
N TYR A 117 -15.89 -29.15 15.55
CA TYR A 117 -15.70 -28.13 14.51
C TYR A 117 -14.97 -26.88 15.04
N THR A 118 -15.22 -26.50 16.30
CA THR A 118 -14.54 -25.36 16.93
C THR A 118 -13.05 -25.66 17.11
N VAL A 119 -12.68 -26.89 17.47
CA VAL A 119 -11.28 -27.32 17.57
C VAL A 119 -10.60 -27.29 16.20
N GLU A 120 -11.26 -27.78 15.14
CA GLU A 120 -10.73 -27.69 13.77
C GLU A 120 -10.51 -26.24 13.33
N LEU A 121 -11.47 -25.36 13.62
CA LEU A 121 -11.37 -23.93 13.31
C LEU A 121 -10.16 -23.29 14.01
N VAL A 122 -9.91 -23.63 15.28
CA VAL A 122 -8.73 -23.16 16.03
C VAL A 122 -7.43 -23.64 15.39
N LYS A 123 -7.35 -24.91 14.96
CA LYS A 123 -6.16 -25.44 14.27
C LYS A 123 -5.87 -24.68 12.97
N THR A 124 -6.89 -24.45 12.15
CA THR A 124 -6.75 -23.67 10.91
C THR A 124 -6.29 -22.24 11.19
N ASN A 125 -6.84 -21.60 12.24
CA ASN A 125 -6.40 -20.28 12.66
C ASN A 125 -4.94 -20.22 13.10
N GLN A 126 -4.47 -21.23 13.83
CA GLN A 126 -3.07 -21.32 14.21
C GLN A 126 -2.16 -21.40 12.98
N GLN A 127 -2.55 -22.17 11.96
CA GLN A 127 -1.82 -22.24 10.68
C GLN A 127 -1.80 -20.88 9.97
N ILE A 128 -2.93 -20.17 9.92
CA ILE A 128 -3.01 -18.82 9.33
C ILE A 128 -2.06 -17.85 10.04
N ILE A 129 -2.01 -17.89 11.38
CA ILE A 129 -1.11 -17.04 12.17
C ILE A 129 0.37 -17.36 11.86
N VAL A 130 0.72 -18.65 11.73
CA VAL A 130 2.09 -19.07 11.39
C VAL A 130 2.48 -18.56 10.00
N LEU A 131 1.62 -18.77 9.00
CA LEU A 131 1.85 -18.27 7.63
C LEU A 131 1.98 -16.74 7.59
N THR A 132 1.15 -16.04 8.36
CA THR A 132 1.21 -14.57 8.48
C THR A 132 2.53 -14.10 9.07
N LYS A 133 3.05 -14.79 10.10
CA LYS A 133 4.37 -14.48 10.68
C LYS A 133 5.52 -14.76 9.72
N GLN A 134 5.45 -15.85 8.95
CA GLN A 134 6.45 -16.17 7.93
C GLN A 134 6.46 -15.12 6.81
N PHE A 135 5.28 -14.71 6.36
CA PHE A 135 5.12 -13.63 5.39
C PHE A 135 5.69 -12.31 5.93
N GLU A 136 5.35 -11.92 7.17
CA GLU A 136 5.91 -10.71 7.81
C GLU A 136 7.44 -10.75 7.91
N ALA A 137 8.02 -11.92 8.21
CA ALA A 137 9.48 -12.10 8.27
C ALA A 137 10.13 -11.89 6.89
N SER A 138 9.57 -12.46 5.81
CA SER A 138 10.08 -12.25 4.45
C SER A 138 10.08 -10.76 4.03
N TYR A 139 9.10 -9.96 4.50
CA TYR A 139 9.07 -8.53 4.21
C TYR A 139 10.13 -7.71 4.94
N LYS A 140 10.56 -8.14 6.13
CA LYS A 140 11.61 -7.44 6.88
C LYS A 140 12.97 -7.58 6.19
N GLU A 141 13.19 -8.66 5.46
CA GLU A 141 14.43 -8.89 4.70
C GLU A 141 14.46 -8.09 3.38
N GLU A 142 13.34 -8.00 2.64
CA GLU A 142 13.26 -7.22 1.40
C GLU A 142 13.33 -5.69 1.62
N GLY A 143 12.88 -5.20 2.78
CA GLY A 143 12.89 -3.77 3.12
C GLY A 143 14.28 -3.17 3.38
N ILE A 144 15.34 -3.98 3.44
CA ILE A 144 16.70 -3.53 3.75
C ILE A 144 17.46 -3.06 2.48
N ILE A 145 16.99 -3.37 1.27
CA ILE A 145 17.67 -2.96 0.01
C ILE A 145 17.27 -1.54 -0.44
N SER A 146 17.02 -0.61 0.49
CA SER A 146 16.67 0.78 0.13
C SER A 146 17.24 1.81 1.09
N VAL A 147 18.49 1.69 1.49
CA VAL A 147 19.40 2.84 1.67
C VAL A 147 20.84 2.33 1.55
N GLU A 148 21.42 2.35 0.36
CA GLU A 148 22.87 2.54 0.24
C GLU A 148 23.14 3.90 -0.37
N LYS A 149 24.06 4.60 0.30
CA LYS A 149 24.45 6.02 0.20
C LYS A 149 24.85 6.48 -1.20
#